data_AF-A0AAN6Z2S7-F1
#
_entry.id   AF-A0AAN6Z2S7-F1
#
_cell.length_a   1.000
_cell.length_b   1.000
_cell.length_c   1.000
_cell.angle_alpha   90.00
_cell.angle_beta   90.00
_cell.angle_gamma   90.00
#
_symmetry.space_group_name_H-M   'P 1'
#
loop_
_entity.id
_entity.type
_entity.pdbx_description
1 polymer ?
#
loop_
_entity_poly.entity_id
_entity_poly.type
_entity_poly.pdbx_seq_one_letter_code
_entity_poly.pdbx_strand_id
1 'polypeptide(L)'
;MVRTLAAFVALLSVAAAAVASNGDDNSGQPDIFARQSIPAPSGCKWFGTAPWCDGDCEAPYTYSCYRHKCGDGACCVLSGWKRLCCRPEAVSGAGCF
;
A
#
# COMPACT_ATOMS: atom_id res chain seq x y z
N MET A 1 -0.13 -57.99 -41.10
CA MET A 1 -1.03 -57.11 -40.32
C MET A 1 -0.58 -57.16 -38.86
N VAL A 2 0.21 -56.17 -38.42
CA VAL A 2 0.73 -56.07 -37.05
C VAL A 2 -0.17 -55.13 -36.28
N ARG A 3 -0.76 -55.57 -35.17
CA ARG A 3 -1.38 -54.69 -34.16
C ARG A 3 -1.10 -55.22 -32.76
N THR A 4 0.16 -55.10 -32.36
CA THR A 4 0.62 -55.27 -30.98
C THR A 4 0.09 -54.10 -30.16
N LEU A 5 -0.94 -54.31 -29.35
CA LEU A 5 -1.44 -53.30 -28.41
C LEU A 5 -0.68 -53.42 -27.09
N ALA A 6 0.55 -52.89 -27.06
CA ALA A 6 1.24 -52.60 -25.80
C ALA A 6 0.85 -51.17 -25.39
N ALA A 7 -0.14 -51.04 -24.51
CA ALA A 7 -0.46 -49.75 -23.91
C ALA A 7 0.47 -49.52 -22.71
N PHE A 8 1.48 -48.68 -22.94
CA PHE A 8 2.45 -48.21 -21.97
C PHE A 8 1.75 -47.52 -20.79
N VAL A 9 1.92 -48.06 -19.58
CA VAL A 9 1.48 -47.42 -18.33
C VAL A 9 2.45 -46.26 -18.06
N ALA A 10 2.04 -45.05 -18.41
CA ALA A 10 2.79 -43.84 -18.12
C ALA A 10 2.70 -43.54 -16.61
N LEU A 11 3.77 -43.85 -15.88
CA LEU A 11 3.99 -43.42 -14.50
C LEU A 11 4.19 -41.90 -14.47
N LEU A 12 3.10 -41.17 -14.25
CA LEU A 12 3.12 -39.73 -14.00
C LEU A 12 3.75 -39.49 -12.62
N SER A 13 5.05 -39.19 -12.63
CA SER A 13 5.79 -38.75 -11.44
C SER A 13 5.37 -37.32 -11.13
N VAL A 14 4.62 -37.12 -10.04
CA VAL A 14 4.28 -35.78 -9.56
C VAL A 14 5.50 -35.19 -8.85
N ALA A 15 6.21 -34.29 -9.52
CA ALA A 15 7.24 -33.48 -8.87
C ALA A 15 6.54 -32.37 -8.07
N ALA A 16 6.62 -32.44 -6.73
CA ALA A 16 6.23 -31.35 -5.86
C ALA A 16 7.32 -30.26 -5.89
N ALA A 17 7.06 -29.16 -6.60
CA ALA A 17 7.85 -27.95 -6.43
C ALA A 17 7.35 -27.23 -5.17
N ALA A 18 8.20 -27.15 -4.16
CA ALA A 18 7.99 -26.28 -3.01
C ALA A 18 8.08 -24.82 -3.49
N VAL A 19 6.93 -24.12 -3.56
CA VAL A 19 6.92 -22.67 -3.72
C VAL A 19 7.29 -22.04 -2.37
N ALA A 20 8.45 -21.38 -2.32
CA ALA A 20 8.81 -20.52 -1.20
C ALA A 20 8.05 -19.20 -1.34
N SER A 21 7.10 -18.96 -0.44
CA SER A 21 6.44 -17.67 -0.29
C SER A 21 7.41 -16.72 0.43
N ASN A 22 7.95 -15.73 -0.27
CA ASN A 22 8.55 -14.59 0.41
C ASN A 22 7.40 -13.76 1.02
N GLY A 23 7.46 -13.52 2.32
CA GLY A 23 6.47 -12.72 3.02
C GLY A 23 6.63 -11.25 2.65
N ASP A 24 5.75 -10.76 1.77
CA ASP A 24 5.45 -9.34 1.64
C ASP A 24 4.34 -9.00 2.64
N ASP A 25 4.71 -8.57 3.85
CA ASP A 25 3.78 -7.96 4.80
C ASP A 25 3.35 -6.58 4.29
N ASN A 26 2.54 -6.53 3.24
CA ASN A 26 1.77 -5.35 2.88
C ASN A 26 0.28 -5.69 2.84
N SER A 27 -0.22 -6.01 4.04
CA SER A 27 -1.66 -6.09 4.29
C SER A 27 -2.06 -4.93 5.18
N GLY A 28 -2.07 -3.72 4.59
CA GLY A 28 -2.99 -2.69 5.04
C GLY A 28 -4.41 -3.25 4.94
N GLN A 29 -4.91 -3.81 6.05
CA GLN A 29 -6.24 -4.41 6.10
C GLN A 29 -7.31 -3.33 5.86
N PRO A 30 -8.28 -3.58 4.96
CA PRO A 30 -9.40 -2.67 4.75
C PRO A 30 -10.44 -2.87 5.86
N ASP A 31 -10.40 -2.03 6.89
CA ASP A 31 -11.46 -1.94 7.90
C ASP A 31 -12.64 -1.13 7.34
N ILE A 32 -13.49 -1.86 6.64
CA ILE A 32 -14.70 -1.42 5.92
C ILE A 32 -15.79 -0.69 6.74
N PHE A 33 -15.54 -0.33 8.01
CA PHE A 33 -16.48 0.49 8.80
C PHE A 33 -15.84 1.51 9.76
N ALA A 34 -14.52 1.72 9.75
CA ALA A 34 -13.99 2.94 10.37
C ALA A 34 -13.98 4.06 9.32
N ARG A 35 -14.06 5.29 9.79
CA ARG A 35 -13.84 6.51 9.00
C ARG A 35 -12.40 6.43 8.44
N GLN A 36 -12.24 5.84 7.24
CA GLN A 36 -10.97 5.27 6.77
C GLN A 36 -9.82 6.27 6.81
N SER A 37 -8.89 6.06 7.74
CA SER A 37 -7.56 6.65 7.68
C SER A 37 -6.82 6.03 6.51
N ILE A 38 -6.27 6.87 5.62
CA ILE A 38 -5.38 6.44 4.57
C ILE A 38 -4.00 6.29 5.23
N PRO A 39 -3.47 5.06 5.40
CA PRO A 39 -2.17 4.88 6.04
C PRO A 39 -1.11 5.67 5.28
N ALA A 40 -0.33 6.47 6.03
CA ALA A 40 0.77 7.21 5.45
C ALA A 40 1.88 6.21 5.05
N PRO A 41 2.43 6.30 3.84
CA PRO A 41 3.60 5.50 3.44
C PRO A 41 4.79 5.72 4.40
N SER A 42 5.72 4.78 4.41
CA SER A 42 6.95 4.90 5.21
C SER A 42 7.71 6.18 4.86
N GLY A 43 8.06 6.97 5.88
CA GLY A 43 8.74 8.26 5.70
C GLY A 43 7.81 9.42 5.34
N CYS A 44 6.50 9.21 5.40
CA CYS A 44 5.46 10.22 5.23
C CYS A 44 4.59 10.36 6.48
N LYS A 45 3.92 11.51 6.60
CA LYS A 45 3.01 11.81 7.70
C LYS A 45 1.91 12.77 7.23
N TRP A 46 0.71 12.59 7.77
CA TRP A 46 -0.37 13.55 7.58
C TRP A 46 -0.20 14.77 8.50
N PHE A 47 -0.28 15.96 7.92
CA PHE A 47 -0.25 17.26 8.58
C PHE A 47 -1.60 17.95 8.47
N GLY A 48 -1.94 18.69 9.53
CA GLY A 48 -3.21 19.40 9.68
C GLY A 48 -4.14 18.68 10.63
N THR A 49 -4.83 19.42 11.50
CA THR A 49 -5.65 18.87 12.58
C THR A 49 -7.11 19.11 12.28
N ALA A 50 -7.97 18.09 12.37
CA ALA A 50 -9.42 18.31 12.29
C ALA A 50 -9.91 19.10 13.52
N PRO A 51 -10.98 19.92 13.42
CA PRO A 51 -11.89 20.10 12.29
C PRO A 51 -11.51 21.20 11.29
N TRP A 52 -10.58 22.09 11.65
CA TRP A 52 -9.97 23.12 10.79
C TRP A 52 -8.56 22.70 10.39
N CYS A 53 -8.42 22.10 9.22
CA CYS A 53 -7.15 21.54 8.79
C CYS A 53 -6.34 22.55 7.98
N ASP A 54 -5.36 23.18 8.61
CA ASP A 54 -4.44 24.09 7.92
C ASP A 54 -2.99 23.60 7.99
N GLY A 55 -2.81 22.28 7.81
CA GLY A 55 -1.50 21.66 7.90
C GLY A 55 -0.63 22.03 6.71
N ASP A 56 0.56 22.55 6.98
CA ASP A 56 1.63 22.68 6.01
C ASP A 56 2.74 21.64 6.25
N CYS A 57 3.61 21.47 5.27
CA CYS A 57 4.74 20.57 5.35
C CYS A 57 5.89 21.26 6.06
N GLU A 58 6.23 20.77 7.25
CA GLU A 58 7.31 21.28 8.07
C GLU A 58 8.49 20.31 8.11
N ALA A 59 9.70 20.83 8.33
CA ALA A 59 10.90 20.00 8.44
C ALA A 59 10.73 18.95 9.56
N PRO A 60 11.13 17.67 9.33
CA PRO A 60 11.90 17.17 8.17
C PRO A 60 11.04 16.73 6.97
N TYR A 61 9.73 16.91 6.99
CA TYR A 61 8.79 16.48 5.95
C TYR A 61 8.49 17.63 4.99
N THR A 62 9.40 17.91 4.07
CA THR A 62 9.34 19.11 3.21
C THR A 62 8.53 18.94 1.93
N TYR A 63 8.12 17.71 1.58
CA TYR A 63 7.44 17.41 0.32
C TYR A 63 5.96 17.13 0.50
N SER A 64 5.08 17.98 -0.06
CA SER A 64 3.63 17.76 -0.07
C SER A 64 3.23 16.82 -1.20
N CYS A 65 2.79 15.62 -0.84
CA CYS A 65 2.50 14.54 -1.78
C CYS A 65 1.03 14.38 -2.13
N TYR A 66 0.17 14.52 -1.14
CA TYR A 66 -1.24 14.27 -1.33
C TYR A 66 -2.05 15.16 -0.39
N ARG A 67 -3.32 15.43 -0.73
CA ARG A 67 -4.23 16.14 0.16
C ARG A 67 -5.50 15.33 0.32
N HIS A 68 -5.97 15.22 1.56
CA HIS A 68 -7.20 14.49 1.85
C HIS A 68 -7.96 15.17 2.99
N LYS A 69 -9.30 15.07 2.96
CA LYS A 69 -10.10 15.62 4.07
C LYS A 69 -9.91 14.85 5.36
N CYS A 70 -9.65 13.55 5.28
CA CYS A 70 -9.62 12.68 6.45
C CYS A 70 -8.32 11.91 6.59
N GLY A 71 -7.24 12.28 5.90
CA GLY A 71 -6.07 11.40 5.66
C GLY A 71 -5.62 10.48 6.82
N ASP A 72 -5.62 10.98 8.06
CA ASP A 72 -5.27 10.27 9.30
C ASP A 72 -6.45 9.60 10.04
N GLY A 73 -7.64 9.54 9.44
CA GLY A 73 -8.90 9.07 10.00
C GLY A 73 -9.80 10.19 10.57
N ALA A 74 -9.23 11.38 10.81
CA ALA A 74 -9.98 12.52 11.32
C ALA A 74 -10.37 13.46 10.17
N CYS A 75 -11.66 13.68 9.93
CA CYS A 75 -12.11 14.51 8.82
C CYS A 75 -12.12 16.02 9.13
N CYS A 76 -11.60 16.83 8.22
CA CYS A 76 -11.76 18.27 8.20
C CYS A 76 -13.21 18.60 7.82
N VAL A 77 -14.05 18.91 8.80
CA VAL A 77 -15.49 19.15 8.58
C VAL A 77 -15.82 20.63 8.41
N LEU A 78 -14.98 21.53 8.92
CA LEU A 78 -15.27 22.97 8.87
C LEU A 78 -14.50 23.66 7.73
N SER A 79 -13.20 23.44 7.58
CA SER A 79 -12.41 24.02 6.51
C SER A 79 -11.03 23.35 6.35
N GLY A 80 -10.41 23.61 5.19
CA GLY A 80 -9.04 23.20 4.93
C GLY A 80 -8.85 21.73 4.55
N TRP A 81 -7.60 21.28 4.48
CA TRP A 81 -7.23 19.94 4.02
C TRP A 81 -6.05 19.41 4.81
N LYS A 82 -6.01 18.10 5.04
CA LYS A 82 -4.78 17.46 5.50
C LYS A 82 -3.84 17.29 4.33
N ARG A 83 -2.54 17.36 4.60
CA ARG A 83 -1.49 17.14 3.61
C ARG A 83 -0.64 15.95 4.03
N LEU A 84 -0.42 15.03 3.12
CA LEU A 84 0.56 13.99 3.29
C LEU A 84 1.91 14.61 2.95
N CYS A 85 2.74 14.84 3.97
CA CYS A 85 4.07 15.37 3.81
C CYS A 85 5.09 14.26 4.00
N CYS A 86 6.08 14.20 3.11
CA CYS A 86 7.11 13.16 3.10
C CYS A 86 8.49 13.78 3.31
N ARG A 87 9.38 12.98 3.90
CA ARG A 87 10.81 13.30 3.97
C ARG A 87 11.45 13.15 2.59
N PRO A 88 12.57 13.85 2.33
CA PRO A 88 13.32 13.71 1.08
C PRO A 88 13.70 12.25 0.75
N GLU A 89 14.05 11.46 1.76
CA GLU A 89 14.40 10.04 1.62
C GLU A 89 13.23 9.15 1.17
N ALA A 90 11.99 9.60 1.39
CA ALA A 90 10.78 8.85 1.05
C ALA A 90 10.21 9.22 -0.33
N VAL A 91 10.72 10.28 -0.96
CA VAL A 91 10.32 10.70 -2.31
C VAL A 91 11.38 10.30 -3.31
N SER A 92 11.01 9.51 -4.33
CA SER A 92 11.95 9.03 -5.34
C SER A 92 11.97 9.97 -6.55
N GLY A 93 13.12 10.59 -6.82
CA GLY A 93 13.45 11.24 -8.10
C GLY A 93 12.55 12.41 -8.52
N ALA A 94 11.35 12.12 -9.02
CA ALA A 94 10.39 13.06 -9.60
C ALA A 94 9.38 13.63 -8.59
N GLY A 95 9.41 13.16 -7.33
CA GLY A 95 8.54 13.63 -6.26
C GLY A 95 7.87 12.47 -5.53
N CYS A 96 6.64 12.71 -5.12
CA CYS A 96 5.84 11.76 -4.37
C CYS A 96 5.36 10.60 -5.26
N PHE A 97 5.22 9.42 -4.66
CA PHE A 97 4.97 8.11 -5.29
C PHE A 97 4.02 8.14 -6.49
#